data_AF-A0A0S8DPP0-F1
#
_entry.id   AF-A0A0S8DPP0-F1
#
_cell.length_a   1.000
_cell.length_b   1.000
_cell.length_c   1.000
_cell.angle_alpha   90.00
_cell.angle_beta   90.00
_cell.angle_gamma   90.00
#
_symmetry.space_group_name_H-M   'P 1'
#
loop_
_entity.id
_entity.type
_entity.pdbx_description
1 polymer ?
#
loop_
_entity_poly.entity_id
_entity_poly.type
_entity_poly.pdbx_seq_one_letter_code
_entity_poly.pdbx_strand_id
1 'polypeptide(L)'
;MRQIASHNLAQLLMQLRFTPEKKRRKQLDAAEKLFAIIDKDKEYPFEFVFFRITGFNLKSLDENELIKGDELLEDLRIFISKLGGKLAQPVVAQNEKIRTVRELAADFGVSTKTIYRWRKRGLIPRKYIFPDGIRRLGFVQSKVDKFIEANPQLVGRAKDFARLTDRQKQQIVKQAAKLTAAKDLSRRQIINRISAKTGRSPETIRYTLSNYEQANHQKAAFKQSGGAIEPAQAAEI
;
A
#
# COMPACT_ATOMS: atom_id res chain seq x y z
N MET A 1 -12.54 16.37 0.38
CA MET A 1 -11.98 15.69 -0.82
C MET A 1 -10.61 16.31 -1.10
N ARG A 2 -9.55 15.53 -1.35
CA ARG A 2 -8.24 16.12 -1.67
C ARG A 2 -8.32 16.90 -2.99
N GLN A 3 -7.80 18.12 -2.98
CA GLN A 3 -7.76 19.03 -4.13
C GLN A 3 -6.34 19.06 -4.70
N ILE A 4 -6.24 19.42 -5.98
CA ILE A 4 -4.96 19.67 -6.64
C ILE A 4 -4.53 21.07 -6.18
N ALA A 5 -3.29 21.20 -5.69
CA ALA A 5 -2.76 22.46 -5.18
C ALA A 5 -2.44 23.44 -6.32
N SER A 6 -1.81 22.97 -7.40
CA SER A 6 -1.55 23.78 -8.58
C SER A 6 -2.87 24.20 -9.25
N HIS A 7 -3.08 25.52 -9.34
CA HIS A 7 -4.24 26.10 -10.00
C HIS A 7 -4.33 25.65 -11.46
N ASN A 8 -3.20 25.73 -12.16
CA ASN A 8 -3.06 25.40 -13.56
C ASN A 8 -3.35 23.93 -13.85
N LEU A 9 -2.85 23.00 -13.03
CA LEU A 9 -3.16 21.58 -13.20
C LEU A 9 -4.63 21.26 -12.87
N ALA A 10 -5.21 21.95 -11.88
CA ALA A 10 -6.62 21.83 -11.55
C ALA A 10 -7.52 22.31 -12.71
N GLN A 11 -7.17 23.45 -13.32
CA GLN A 11 -7.86 24.01 -14.48
C GLN A 11 -7.76 23.07 -15.69
N LEU A 12 -6.58 22.51 -15.97
CA LEU A 12 -6.42 21.49 -17.01
C LEU A 12 -7.38 20.32 -16.80
N LEU A 13 -7.46 19.77 -15.58
CA LEU A 13 -8.39 18.68 -15.27
C LEU A 13 -9.86 19.05 -15.52
N MET A 14 -10.24 20.30 -15.24
CA MET A 14 -11.59 20.80 -15.53
C MET A 14 -11.85 20.87 -17.03
N GLN A 15 -10.94 21.42 -17.81
CA GLN A 15 -11.04 21.52 -19.28
C GLN A 15 -11.13 20.14 -19.94
N LEU A 16 -10.40 19.15 -19.42
CA LEU A 16 -10.44 17.79 -19.96
C LEU A 16 -11.84 17.16 -19.90
N ARG A 17 -12.77 17.65 -19.08
CA ARG A 17 -14.16 17.17 -19.05
C ARG A 17 -14.88 17.31 -20.40
N PHE A 18 -14.50 18.31 -21.19
CA PHE A 18 -15.06 18.57 -22.53
C PHE A 18 -14.29 17.87 -23.65
N THR A 19 -13.14 17.27 -23.34
CA THR A 19 -12.32 16.54 -24.31
C THR A 19 -12.94 15.17 -24.63
N PRO A 20 -12.94 14.71 -25.90
CA PRO A 20 -13.44 13.38 -26.27
C PRO A 20 -12.79 12.25 -25.46
N GLU A 21 -13.56 11.19 -25.18
CA GLU A 21 -13.11 10.12 -24.28
C GLU A 21 -11.80 9.44 -24.71
N LYS A 22 -11.64 9.19 -26.02
CA LYS A 22 -10.41 8.62 -26.59
C LYS A 22 -9.18 9.47 -26.29
N LYS A 23 -9.32 10.81 -26.37
CA LYS A 23 -8.24 11.75 -26.04
C LYS A 23 -7.97 11.80 -24.53
N ARG A 24 -9.02 11.82 -23.70
CA ARG A 24 -8.87 11.74 -22.23
C ARG A 24 -8.12 10.49 -21.77
N ARG A 25 -8.35 9.33 -22.41
CA ARG A 25 -7.61 8.09 -22.12
C ARG A 25 -6.12 8.22 -22.43
N LYS A 26 -5.77 8.79 -23.60
CA LYS A 26 -4.36 9.07 -23.94
C LYS A 26 -3.70 10.01 -22.93
N GLN A 27 -4.41 11.05 -22.50
CA GLN A 27 -3.90 11.99 -21.49
C GLN A 27 -3.77 11.36 -20.10
N LEU A 28 -4.65 10.41 -19.74
CA LEU A 28 -4.49 9.60 -18.53
C LEU A 28 -3.22 8.75 -18.59
N ASP A 29 -2.99 8.05 -19.70
CA ASP A 29 -1.77 7.27 -19.92
C ASP A 29 -0.52 8.15 -19.87
N ALA A 30 -0.59 9.36 -20.43
CA ALA A 30 0.48 10.34 -20.43
C ALA A 30 0.77 10.88 -19.03
N ALA A 31 -0.25 11.19 -18.23
CA ALA A 31 -0.09 11.61 -16.85
C ALA A 31 0.57 10.53 -15.97
N GLU A 32 0.26 9.25 -16.21
CA GLU A 32 0.94 8.14 -15.52
C GLU A 32 2.41 8.01 -15.91
N LYS A 33 2.73 8.19 -17.20
CA LYS A 33 4.12 8.21 -17.67
C LYS A 33 4.89 9.39 -17.07
N LEU A 34 4.25 10.57 -17.00
CA LEU A 34 4.83 11.74 -16.37
C LEU A 34 5.13 11.46 -14.90
N PHE A 35 4.16 10.95 -14.14
CA PHE A 35 4.36 10.60 -12.73
C PHE A 35 5.59 9.72 -12.50
N ALA A 36 5.87 8.77 -13.40
CA ALA A 36 7.00 7.84 -13.26
C ALA A 36 8.38 8.48 -13.46
N ILE A 37 8.46 9.65 -14.10
CA ILE A 37 9.73 10.33 -14.41
C ILE A 37 9.98 11.59 -13.57
N ILE A 38 8.98 12.04 -12.79
CA ILE A 38 9.15 13.19 -11.90
C ILE A 38 10.06 12.81 -10.73
N ASP A 39 11.07 13.63 -10.54
CA ASP A 39 11.96 13.63 -9.39
C ASP A 39 11.37 14.56 -8.32
N LYS A 40 11.21 14.06 -7.11
CA LYS A 40 10.60 14.81 -6.00
C LYS A 40 11.42 16.03 -5.57
N ASP A 41 12.74 16.01 -5.81
CA ASP A 41 13.67 17.02 -5.32
C ASP A 41 13.96 18.11 -6.39
N LYS A 42 13.24 18.07 -7.53
CA LYS A 42 13.37 19.03 -8.64
C LYS A 42 12.11 19.87 -8.80
N GLU A 43 12.25 20.99 -9.50
CA GLU A 43 11.13 21.85 -9.88
C GLU A 43 10.84 21.71 -11.38
N TYR A 44 9.57 21.81 -11.74
CA TYR A 44 9.09 21.61 -13.10
C TYR A 44 8.21 22.79 -13.52
N PRO A 45 8.49 23.42 -14.68
CA PRO A 45 7.59 24.44 -15.21
C PRO A 45 6.26 23.80 -15.62
N PHE A 46 5.16 24.52 -15.39
CA PHE A 46 3.84 24.03 -15.78
C PHE A 46 3.75 23.71 -17.28
N GLU A 47 4.43 24.48 -18.15
CA GLU A 47 4.48 24.20 -19.58
C GLU A 47 4.97 22.77 -19.88
N PHE A 48 6.02 22.31 -19.19
CA PHE A 48 6.53 20.95 -19.33
C PHE A 48 5.47 19.93 -18.92
N VAL A 49 4.78 20.15 -17.79
CA VAL A 49 3.72 19.27 -17.29
C VAL A 49 2.55 19.22 -18.29
N PHE A 50 2.11 20.37 -18.79
CA PHE A 50 1.04 20.51 -19.77
C PHE A 50 1.38 19.80 -21.06
N PHE A 51 2.57 20.02 -21.61
CA PHE A 51 3.04 19.35 -22.82
C PHE A 51 3.11 17.84 -22.63
N ARG A 52 3.65 17.37 -21.50
CA ARG A 52 3.76 15.94 -21.21
C ARG A 52 2.41 15.25 -21.09
N ILE A 53 1.37 15.93 -20.60
CA ILE A 53 0.03 15.37 -20.49
C ILE A 53 -0.75 15.48 -21.80
N THR A 54 -0.71 16.64 -22.46
CA THR A 54 -1.60 16.97 -23.58
C THR A 54 -0.98 16.75 -24.96
N GLY A 55 0.35 16.82 -25.06
CA GLY A 55 1.10 16.81 -26.31
C GLY A 55 1.11 18.15 -27.06
N PHE A 56 0.57 19.22 -26.48
CA PHE A 56 0.54 20.56 -27.08
C PHE A 56 1.46 21.51 -26.33
N ASN A 57 2.10 22.42 -27.06
CA ASN A 57 2.89 23.50 -26.48
C ASN A 57 1.99 24.67 -26.12
N LEU A 58 2.21 25.26 -24.96
CA LEU A 58 1.52 26.46 -24.52
C LEU A 58 2.19 27.65 -25.22
N LYS A 59 1.50 28.31 -26.16
CA LYS A 59 2.13 29.34 -27.01
C LYS A 59 2.37 30.68 -26.31
N SER A 60 1.83 30.89 -25.11
CA SER A 60 2.01 32.12 -24.34
C SER A 60 1.34 31.98 -22.98
N LEU A 61 2.12 31.88 -21.91
CA LEU A 61 1.71 32.36 -20.59
C LEU A 61 2.97 32.91 -19.92
N ASP A 62 2.87 34.12 -19.36
CA ASP A 62 3.83 34.71 -18.43
C ASP A 62 3.96 33.92 -17.11
N GLU A 63 3.44 32.69 -17.08
CA GLU A 63 3.39 31.83 -15.91
C GLU A 63 4.54 30.83 -15.97
N ASN A 64 5.74 31.33 -15.67
CA ASN A 64 6.85 30.51 -15.20
C ASN A 64 6.56 29.96 -13.78
N GLU A 65 5.35 29.41 -13.56
CA GLU A 65 5.02 28.72 -12.33
C GLU A 65 5.84 27.42 -12.29
N LEU A 66 6.85 27.43 -11.42
CA LEU A 66 7.61 26.24 -11.08
C LEU A 66 6.85 25.48 -10.00
N ILE A 67 6.57 24.22 -10.28
CA ILE A 67 5.90 23.31 -9.35
C ILE A 67 6.97 22.39 -8.77
N LYS A 68 7.06 22.31 -7.44
CA LYS A 68 7.96 21.35 -6.79
C LYS A 68 7.56 19.93 -7.11
N GLY A 69 8.55 19.06 -7.29
CA GLY A 69 8.34 17.68 -7.74
C GLY A 69 7.49 16.86 -6.76
N ASP A 70 7.67 17.05 -5.46
CA ASP A 70 6.87 16.38 -4.42
C ASP A 70 5.40 16.84 -4.45
N GLU A 71 5.15 18.14 -4.60
CA GLU A 71 3.82 18.73 -4.78
C GLU A 71 3.18 18.21 -6.08
N LEU A 72 3.93 18.25 -7.19
CA LEU A 72 3.50 17.76 -8.50
C LEU A 72 3.13 16.28 -8.45
N LEU A 73 3.89 15.44 -7.73
CA LEU A 73 3.57 14.03 -7.57
C LEU A 73 2.23 13.83 -6.84
N GLU A 74 1.98 14.53 -5.74
CA GLU A 74 0.69 14.43 -5.04
C GLU A 74 -0.47 14.92 -5.92
N ASP A 75 -0.27 16.01 -6.63
CA ASP A 75 -1.24 16.59 -7.55
C ASP A 75 -1.55 15.66 -8.74
N LEU A 76 -0.52 15.08 -9.37
CA LEU A 76 -0.67 14.08 -10.43
C LEU A 76 -1.43 12.84 -9.94
N ARG A 77 -1.24 12.40 -8.69
CA ARG A 77 -2.00 11.27 -8.12
C ARG A 77 -3.49 11.60 -8.04
N ILE A 78 -3.82 12.82 -7.62
CA ILE A 78 -5.22 13.29 -7.56
C ILE A 78 -5.78 13.43 -8.98
N PHE A 79 -5.02 14.00 -9.89
CA PHE A 79 -5.37 14.16 -11.31
C PHE A 79 -5.71 12.82 -11.96
N ILE A 80 -4.79 11.84 -11.88
CA ILE A 80 -4.96 10.49 -12.43
C ILE A 80 -6.17 9.79 -11.80
N SER A 81 -6.32 9.89 -10.47
CA SER A 81 -7.46 9.28 -9.77
C SER A 81 -8.80 9.88 -10.19
N LYS A 82 -8.89 11.20 -10.40
CA LYS A 82 -10.12 11.89 -10.81
C LYS A 82 -10.45 11.62 -12.27
N LEU A 83 -9.46 11.70 -13.17
CA LEU A 83 -9.63 11.45 -14.59
C LEU A 83 -9.96 9.98 -14.85
N GLY A 84 -9.17 9.06 -14.30
CA GLY A 84 -9.39 7.62 -14.42
C GLY A 84 -10.71 7.15 -13.80
N GLY A 85 -11.20 7.83 -12.75
CA GLY A 85 -12.49 7.48 -12.15
C GLY A 85 -13.71 7.69 -13.05
N LYS A 86 -13.62 8.62 -14.00
CA LYS A 86 -14.65 8.87 -15.03
C LYS A 86 -14.53 7.93 -16.23
N LEU A 87 -13.36 7.32 -16.41
CA LEU A 87 -13.00 6.45 -17.52
C LEU A 87 -13.00 4.96 -17.13
N ALA A 88 -13.64 4.61 -16.02
CA ALA A 88 -13.61 3.25 -15.50
C ALA A 88 -14.25 2.28 -16.50
N GLN A 89 -13.49 1.27 -16.92
CA GLN A 89 -13.94 0.23 -17.84
C GLN A 89 -14.16 -1.10 -17.10
N PRO A 90 -15.02 -1.99 -17.63
CA PRO A 90 -15.09 -3.36 -17.18
C PRO A 90 -13.73 -4.04 -17.26
N VAL A 91 -13.37 -4.83 -16.25
CA VAL A 91 -12.13 -5.63 -16.26
C VAL A 91 -12.09 -6.62 -17.43
N VAL A 92 -13.25 -7.10 -17.87
CA VAL A 92 -13.41 -8.04 -18.99
C VAL A 92 -13.04 -7.40 -20.34
N ALA A 93 -13.15 -6.07 -20.45
CA ALA A 93 -12.77 -5.34 -21.65
C ALA A 93 -11.27 -5.00 -21.72
N GLN A 94 -10.48 -5.45 -20.75
CA GLN A 94 -9.04 -5.21 -20.72
C GLN A 94 -8.29 -6.38 -21.35
N ASN A 95 -7.28 -6.06 -22.16
CA ASN A 95 -6.40 -7.05 -22.80
C ASN A 95 -5.38 -7.66 -21.83
N GLU A 96 -5.29 -7.11 -20.61
CA GLU A 96 -4.35 -7.52 -19.58
C GLU A 96 -5.06 -7.81 -18.28
N LYS A 97 -4.49 -8.73 -17.49
CA LYS A 97 -5.03 -9.08 -16.18
C LYS A 97 -5.02 -7.86 -15.24
N ILE A 98 -6.19 -7.53 -14.71
CA ILE A 98 -6.36 -6.50 -13.68
C ILE A 98 -6.32 -7.16 -12.31
N ARG A 99 -5.36 -6.76 -11.49
CA ARG A 99 -5.21 -7.25 -10.12
C ARG A 99 -5.87 -6.33 -9.11
N THR A 100 -6.55 -6.88 -8.12
CA THR A 100 -7.04 -6.10 -6.97
C THR A 100 -5.94 -5.84 -5.94
N VAL A 101 -6.16 -4.88 -5.05
CA VAL A 101 -5.27 -4.65 -3.88
C VAL A 101 -5.11 -5.95 -3.05
N ARG A 102 -6.18 -6.73 -2.91
CA ARG A 102 -6.16 -7.98 -2.10
C ARG A 102 -5.36 -9.07 -2.79
N GLU A 103 -5.52 -9.22 -4.11
CA GLU A 103 -4.75 -10.18 -4.90
C GLU A 103 -3.27 -9.84 -4.89
N LEU A 104 -2.89 -8.58 -5.12
CA LEU A 104 -1.49 -8.17 -5.02
C LEU A 104 -0.92 -8.42 -3.62
N ALA A 105 -1.68 -8.10 -2.58
CA ALA A 105 -1.26 -8.35 -1.21
C ALA A 105 -1.00 -9.86 -0.97
N ALA A 106 -1.88 -10.73 -1.47
CA ALA A 106 -1.71 -12.18 -1.37
C ALA A 106 -0.50 -12.68 -2.17
N ASP A 107 -0.40 -12.30 -3.45
CA ASP A 107 0.65 -12.74 -4.37
C ASP A 107 2.06 -12.35 -3.87
N PHE A 108 2.20 -11.14 -3.33
CA PHE A 108 3.47 -10.67 -2.76
C PHE A 108 3.66 -11.01 -1.27
N GLY A 109 2.68 -11.67 -0.64
CA GLY A 109 2.72 -12.02 0.78
C GLY A 109 2.70 -10.82 1.74
N VAL A 110 2.25 -9.65 1.29
CA VAL A 110 2.27 -8.39 2.06
C VAL A 110 0.91 -8.00 2.60
N SER A 111 0.89 -7.02 3.51
CA SER A 111 -0.37 -6.40 3.92
C SER A 111 -0.94 -5.50 2.81
N THR A 112 -2.26 -5.33 2.79
CA THR A 112 -2.90 -4.32 1.91
C THR A 112 -2.38 -2.90 2.19
N LYS A 113 -1.99 -2.58 3.44
CA LYS A 113 -1.32 -1.33 3.80
C LYS A 113 0.00 -1.13 3.05
N THR A 114 0.75 -2.21 2.80
CA THR A 114 1.98 -2.17 2.01
C THR A 114 1.69 -1.80 0.56
N ILE A 115 0.67 -2.40 -0.06
CA ILE A 115 0.22 -2.02 -1.41
C ILE A 115 -0.22 -0.56 -1.43
N TYR A 116 -0.95 -0.08 -0.41
CA TYR A 116 -1.30 1.35 -0.30
C TYR A 116 -0.07 2.27 -0.21
N ARG A 117 1.01 1.83 0.45
CA ARG A 117 2.28 2.58 0.49
C ARG A 117 2.99 2.57 -0.86
N TRP A 118 2.99 1.45 -1.59
CA TRP A 118 3.55 1.37 -2.94
C TRP A 118 2.87 2.33 -3.91
N ARG A 119 1.59 2.63 -3.72
CA ARG A 119 0.89 3.68 -4.49
C ARG A 119 1.47 5.08 -4.34
N LYS A 120 2.15 5.37 -3.22
CA LYS A 120 2.89 6.63 -3.04
C LYS A 120 4.24 6.62 -3.76
N ARG A 121 4.74 5.45 -4.13
CA ARG A 121 6.06 5.24 -4.74
C ARG A 121 5.98 4.96 -6.25
N GLY A 122 4.81 5.06 -6.86
CA GLY A 122 4.63 4.86 -8.31
C GLY A 122 3.81 3.65 -8.73
N LEU A 123 3.28 2.85 -7.81
CA LEU A 123 2.28 1.83 -8.17
C LEU A 123 0.90 2.50 -8.35
N ILE A 124 0.65 3.08 -9.51
CA ILE A 124 -0.57 3.86 -9.78
C ILE A 124 -1.74 2.93 -10.10
N PRO A 125 -2.85 2.95 -9.32
CA PRO A 125 -4.05 2.20 -9.66
C PRO A 125 -4.97 2.99 -10.60
N ARG A 126 -5.81 2.28 -11.34
CA ARG A 126 -6.99 2.82 -12.03
C ARG A 126 -8.27 2.29 -11.41
N LYS A 127 -9.39 2.97 -11.65
CA LYS A 127 -10.72 2.42 -11.32
C LYS A 127 -11.19 1.51 -12.45
N TYR A 128 -11.64 0.32 -12.10
CA TYR A 128 -12.27 -0.63 -13.01
C TYR A 128 -13.61 -1.09 -12.45
N ILE A 129 -14.50 -1.52 -13.33
CA ILE A 129 -15.77 -2.16 -12.99
C ILE A 129 -15.51 -3.67 -12.97
N PHE A 130 -15.67 -4.28 -11.79
CA PHE A 130 -15.51 -5.71 -11.60
C PHE A 130 -16.80 -6.47 -11.97
N PRO A 131 -16.78 -7.82 -12.08
CA PRO A 131 -17.96 -8.60 -12.50
C PRO A 131 -19.19 -8.41 -11.62
N ASP A 132 -19.00 -8.00 -10.37
CA ASP A 132 -20.07 -7.64 -9.43
C ASP A 132 -20.64 -6.22 -9.65
N GLY A 133 -20.24 -5.54 -10.73
CA GLY A 133 -20.65 -4.17 -11.06
C GLY A 133 -19.98 -3.09 -10.20
N ILE A 134 -19.18 -3.47 -9.19
CA ILE A 134 -18.60 -2.53 -8.23
C ILE A 134 -17.33 -1.92 -8.80
N ARG A 135 -17.25 -0.58 -8.76
CA ARG A 135 -16.03 0.16 -9.12
C ARG A 135 -14.98 0.02 -8.03
N ARG A 136 -13.85 -0.60 -8.34
CA ARG A 136 -12.72 -0.75 -7.41
C ARG A 136 -11.41 -0.33 -8.04
N LEU A 137 -10.42 -0.07 -7.20
CA LEU A 137 -9.05 0.12 -7.66
C LEU A 137 -8.48 -1.21 -8.15
N GLY A 138 -7.93 -1.19 -9.35
CA GLY A 138 -7.21 -2.29 -9.95
C GLY A 138 -5.88 -1.83 -10.52
N PHE A 139 -4.97 -2.80 -10.68
CA PHE A 139 -3.63 -2.59 -11.19
C PHE A 139 -3.43 -3.49 -12.40
N VAL A 140 -3.00 -2.91 -13.51
CA VAL A 140 -2.66 -3.66 -14.71
C VAL A 140 -1.39 -4.47 -14.43
N GLN A 141 -1.38 -5.77 -14.76
CA GLN A 141 -0.26 -6.66 -14.46
C GLN A 141 1.09 -6.11 -14.97
N SER A 142 1.18 -5.68 -16.25
CA SER A 142 2.42 -5.14 -16.80
C SER A 142 2.95 -3.91 -16.04
N LYS A 143 2.06 -3.11 -15.45
CA LYS A 143 2.43 -1.94 -14.64
C LYS A 143 2.92 -2.35 -13.25
N VAL A 144 2.35 -3.41 -12.69
CA VAL A 144 2.85 -4.03 -11.45
C VAL A 144 4.27 -4.53 -11.70
N ASP A 145 4.47 -5.31 -12.76
CA ASP A 145 5.76 -5.94 -13.07
C ASP A 145 6.87 -4.88 -13.22
N LYS A 146 6.62 -3.84 -14.02
CA LYS A 146 7.54 -2.69 -14.17
C LYS A 146 7.84 -1.98 -12.86
N PHE A 147 6.83 -1.83 -11.99
CA PHE A 147 7.03 -1.22 -10.68
C PHE A 147 7.94 -2.08 -9.80
N ILE A 148 7.79 -3.40 -9.84
CA ILE A 148 8.63 -4.34 -9.08
C ILE A 148 10.06 -4.36 -9.61
N GLU A 149 10.25 -4.38 -10.93
CA GLU A 149 11.56 -4.29 -11.58
C GLU A 149 12.29 -3.01 -11.20
N ALA A 150 11.59 -1.87 -11.15
CA ALA A 150 12.16 -0.60 -10.72
C ALA A 150 12.40 -0.51 -9.21
N ASN A 151 11.78 -1.39 -8.41
CA ASN A 151 11.84 -1.35 -6.95
C ASN A 151 12.11 -2.74 -6.32
N PRO A 152 13.20 -3.43 -6.66
CA PRO A 152 13.46 -4.81 -6.21
C PRO A 152 13.55 -4.91 -4.68
N GLN A 153 14.08 -3.86 -4.05
CA GLN A 153 14.23 -3.74 -2.59
C GLN A 153 12.88 -3.78 -1.85
N LEU A 154 11.80 -3.33 -2.49
CA LEU A 154 10.48 -3.26 -1.88
C LEU A 154 9.84 -4.63 -1.70
N VAL A 155 10.06 -5.55 -2.63
CA VAL A 155 9.53 -6.92 -2.59
C VAL A 155 10.40 -7.81 -1.71
N GLY A 156 11.73 -7.63 -1.75
CA GLY A 156 12.66 -8.34 -0.88
C GLY A 156 12.33 -8.14 0.60
N ARG A 157 12.28 -6.88 1.06
CA ARG A 157 11.91 -6.55 2.46
C ARG A 157 10.47 -6.92 2.80
N ALA A 158 9.56 -6.86 1.83
CA ALA A 158 8.16 -7.22 2.03
C ALA A 158 7.96 -8.69 2.44
N LYS A 159 8.81 -9.60 1.97
CA LYS A 159 8.78 -11.03 2.36
C LYS A 159 9.16 -11.23 3.83
N ASP A 160 10.09 -10.43 4.35
CA ASP A 160 10.47 -10.46 5.77
C ASP A 160 9.29 -10.07 6.68
N PHE A 161 8.51 -9.08 6.24
CA PHE A 161 7.28 -8.62 6.90
C PHE A 161 6.02 -9.37 6.48
N ALA A 162 6.15 -10.52 5.79
CA ALA A 162 4.99 -11.25 5.31
C ALA A 162 4.07 -11.66 6.46
N ARG A 163 2.77 -11.41 6.28
CA ARG A 163 1.77 -11.63 7.32
C ARG A 163 1.70 -13.12 7.63
N LEU A 164 1.72 -13.48 8.91
CA LEU A 164 1.49 -14.86 9.33
C LEU A 164 0.10 -15.31 8.84
N THR A 165 0.05 -16.44 8.13
CA THR A 165 -1.21 -17.11 7.81
C THR A 165 -1.86 -17.62 9.10
N ASP A 166 -3.18 -17.84 9.10
CA ASP A 166 -3.86 -18.32 10.31
C ASP A 166 -3.35 -19.70 10.75
N ARG A 167 -2.93 -20.54 9.80
CA ARG A 167 -2.21 -21.79 10.09
C ARG A 167 -0.88 -21.54 10.81
N GLN A 168 -0.09 -20.57 10.34
CA GLN A 168 1.18 -20.22 10.98
C GLN A 168 0.97 -19.63 12.38
N LYS A 169 -0.06 -18.80 12.59
CA LYS A 169 -0.43 -18.29 13.92
C LYS A 169 -0.79 -19.43 14.86
N GLN A 170 -1.62 -20.37 14.42
CA GLN A 170 -1.99 -21.54 15.21
C GLN A 170 -0.77 -22.42 15.54
N GLN A 171 0.15 -22.60 14.59
CA GLN A 171 1.40 -23.33 14.84
C GLN A 171 2.28 -22.64 15.88
N ILE A 172 2.40 -21.31 15.83
CA ILE A 172 3.14 -20.52 16.83
C ILE A 172 2.54 -20.72 18.23
N VAL A 173 1.21 -20.64 18.34
CA VAL A 173 0.50 -20.86 19.62
C VAL A 173 0.70 -22.28 20.14
N LYS A 174 0.52 -23.31 19.29
CA LYS A 174 0.73 -24.72 19.68
C LYS A 174 2.17 -24.99 20.12
N GLN A 175 3.15 -24.40 19.43
CA GLN A 175 4.56 -24.53 19.81
C GLN A 175 4.87 -23.84 21.13
N ALA A 176 4.32 -22.64 21.36
CA ALA A 176 4.44 -21.96 22.64
C ALA A 176 3.86 -22.81 23.77
N ALA A 177 2.62 -23.31 23.63
CA ALA A 177 1.99 -24.17 24.62
C ALA A 177 2.80 -25.44 24.92
N LYS A 178 3.35 -26.09 23.89
CA LYS A 178 4.22 -27.27 24.04
C LYS A 178 5.53 -26.94 24.77
N LEU A 179 6.15 -25.80 24.47
CA LEU A 179 7.39 -25.37 25.11
C LEU A 179 7.17 -24.98 26.57
N THR A 180 6.04 -24.34 26.90
CA THR A 180 5.62 -24.04 28.27
C THR A 180 5.35 -25.33 29.07
N ALA A 181 4.76 -26.35 28.45
CA ALA A 181 4.45 -27.62 29.13
C ALA A 181 5.67 -28.52 29.37
N ALA A 182 6.69 -28.43 28.51
CA ALA A 182 7.82 -29.35 28.52
C ALA A 182 9.07 -28.84 29.27
N LYS A 183 9.20 -27.52 29.51
CA LYS A 183 10.39 -26.92 30.14
C LYS A 183 10.03 -25.65 30.93
N ASP A 184 10.77 -25.38 32.01
CA ASP A 184 10.78 -24.09 32.72
C ASP A 184 11.55 -23.03 31.92
N LEU A 185 11.04 -22.70 30.73
CA LEU A 185 11.57 -21.61 29.91
C LEU A 185 10.78 -20.33 30.15
N SER A 186 11.50 -19.24 30.35
CA SER A 186 10.91 -17.90 30.40
C SER A 186 10.20 -17.55 29.08
N ARG A 187 9.18 -16.69 29.15
CA ARG A 187 8.44 -16.17 27.98
C ARG A 187 9.37 -15.63 26.88
N ARG A 188 10.44 -14.92 27.27
CA ARG A 188 11.45 -14.39 26.34
C ARG A 188 12.22 -15.50 25.62
N GLN A 189 12.64 -16.55 26.32
CA GLN A 189 13.34 -17.69 25.72
C GLN A 189 12.44 -18.46 24.76
N ILE A 190 11.16 -18.64 25.09
CA ILE A 190 10.17 -19.27 24.21
C ILE A 190 9.99 -18.45 22.92
N ILE A 191 9.83 -17.13 23.05
CA ILE A 191 9.73 -16.21 21.90
C ILE A 191 10.96 -16.31 20.99
N ASN A 192 12.17 -16.24 21.56
CA ASN A 192 13.42 -16.31 20.79
C ASN A 192 13.58 -17.67 20.09
N ARG A 193 13.22 -18.77 20.76
CA ARG A 193 13.30 -20.11 20.19
C ARG A 193 12.32 -20.33 19.04
N ILE A 194 11.10 -19.83 19.17
CA ILE A 194 10.10 -19.87 18.09
C ILE A 194 10.55 -18.96 16.95
N SER A 195 11.06 -17.77 17.25
CA SER A 195 11.61 -16.83 16.26
C SER A 195 12.72 -17.47 15.43
N ALA A 196 13.72 -18.08 16.08
CA ALA A 196 14.81 -18.80 15.41
C ALA A 196 14.31 -19.95 14.53
N LYS A 197 13.28 -20.68 14.97
CA LYS A 197 12.72 -21.81 14.20
C LYS A 197 11.84 -21.40 13.02
N THR A 198 11.17 -20.24 13.13
CA THR A 198 10.20 -19.77 12.12
C THR A 198 10.77 -18.72 11.17
N GLY A 199 11.97 -18.20 11.45
CA GLY A 199 12.58 -17.10 10.70
C GLY A 199 11.83 -15.77 10.86
N ARG A 200 10.92 -15.65 11.84
CA ARG A 200 10.11 -14.46 12.09
C ARG A 200 10.69 -13.64 13.21
N SER A 201 10.50 -12.32 13.17
CA SER A 201 11.02 -11.45 14.22
C SER A 201 10.44 -11.80 15.60
N PRO A 202 11.23 -11.68 16.69
CA PRO A 202 10.76 -11.91 18.06
C PRO A 202 9.50 -11.11 18.39
N GLU A 203 9.41 -9.88 17.89
CA GLU A 203 8.25 -9.01 18.10
C GLU A 203 6.97 -9.54 17.43
N THR A 204 7.10 -10.15 16.25
CA THR A 204 5.96 -10.78 15.55
C THR A 204 5.42 -11.96 16.36
N ILE A 205 6.31 -12.77 16.94
CA ILE A 205 5.93 -13.90 17.80
C ILE A 205 5.27 -13.38 19.08
N ARG A 206 5.88 -12.38 19.73
CA ARG A 206 5.34 -11.73 20.94
C ARG A 206 3.92 -11.20 20.71
N TYR A 207 3.72 -10.44 19.64
CA TYR A 207 2.42 -9.85 19.28
C TYR A 207 1.37 -10.92 18.96
N THR A 208 1.77 -11.98 18.24
CA THR A 208 0.87 -13.10 17.90
C THR A 208 0.38 -13.83 19.15
N LEU A 209 1.28 -14.08 20.11
CA LEU A 209 0.93 -14.74 21.37
C LEU A 209 0.08 -13.82 22.26
N SER A 210 0.45 -12.54 22.38
CA SER A 210 -0.32 -11.55 23.15
C SER A 210 -1.75 -11.41 22.64
N ASN A 211 -1.94 -11.29 21.33
CA ASN A 211 -3.27 -11.20 20.73
C ASN A 211 -4.09 -12.49 20.93
N TYR A 212 -3.43 -13.65 20.91
CA TYR A 212 -4.11 -14.93 21.14
C TYR A 212 -4.60 -15.04 22.59
N GLU A 213 -3.79 -14.60 23.57
CA GLU A 213 -4.15 -14.60 24.99
C GLU A 213 -5.27 -13.62 25.30
N GLN A 214 -5.23 -12.41 24.72
CA GLN A 214 -6.31 -11.43 24.85
C GLN A 214 -7.63 -11.95 24.25
N ALA A 215 -7.57 -12.67 23.13
CA ALA A 215 -8.76 -13.24 22.51
C ALA A 215 -9.27 -14.51 23.20
N ASN A 216 -8.45 -15.19 24.03
CA ASN A 216 -8.77 -16.46 24.65
C ASN A 216 -8.36 -16.47 26.13
N HIS A 217 -9.03 -15.67 26.95
CA HIS A 217 -8.77 -15.52 28.39
C HIS A 217 -8.71 -16.85 29.16
N GLN A 218 -9.40 -17.90 28.70
CA GLN A 218 -9.41 -19.24 29.34
C GLN A 218 -8.37 -20.23 28.79
N LYS A 219 -7.66 -19.91 27.68
CA LYS A 219 -6.64 -20.77 27.05
C LYS A 219 -5.35 -20.00 26.81
N ALA A 220 -4.83 -19.37 27.87
CA ALA A 220 -3.54 -18.68 27.79
C ALA A 220 -2.42 -19.66 27.40
N ALA A 221 -1.55 -19.25 26.48
CA ALA A 221 -0.45 -20.09 26.00
C ALA A 221 0.70 -20.17 27.03
N PHE A 222 0.73 -19.23 27.98
CA PHE A 222 1.64 -19.21 29.11
C PHE A 222 0.86 -19.39 30.42
N LYS A 223 1.43 -20.09 31.40
CA LYS A 223 0.95 -20.04 32.80
C LYS A 223 1.11 -18.59 33.27
N GLN A 224 0.08 -18.02 33.88
CA GLN A 224 0.21 -16.68 34.47
C GLN A 224 1.31 -16.72 35.52
N SER A 225 2.30 -15.85 35.37
CA SER A 225 3.33 -15.64 36.39
C SER A 225 2.66 -15.11 37.65
N GLY A 226 2.66 -15.90 38.71
CA GLY A 226 2.12 -15.54 40.03
C GLY A 226 2.95 -14.45 40.70
N GLY A 227 2.88 -13.23 40.20
CA GLY A 227 3.69 -12.12 40.71
C GLY A 227 3.47 -10.78 39.98
N ALA A 228 2.24 -10.49 39.55
CA ALA A 228 1.82 -9.11 39.33
C ALA A 228 0.83 -8.79 40.44
N ILE A 229 1.27 -7.99 41.42
CA ILE A 229 0.40 -7.40 42.43
C ILE A 229 -0.57 -6.49 41.68
N GLU A 230 -1.87 -6.81 41.73
CA GLU A 230 -2.92 -5.92 41.27
C GLU A 230 -2.83 -4.61 42.06
N PRO A 231 -3.05 -3.42 41.46
CA PRO A 231 -2.93 -2.14 42.17
C PRO A 231 -3.81 -2.03 43.43
N ALA A 232 -4.83 -2.87 43.56
CA ALA A 232 -5.65 -3.00 44.77
C ALA A 232 -4.89 -3.56 45.99
N GLN A 233 -3.83 -4.35 45.79
CA GLN A 233 -3.01 -4.93 46.87
C GLN A 233 -1.81 -4.06 47.26
N ALA A 234 -1.49 -3.02 46.48
CA ALA A 234 -0.44 -2.05 46.82
C ALA A 234 -0.90 -0.98 47.83
N ALA A 235 -2.19 -0.96 48.18
CA ALA A 235 -2.76 -0.01 49.14
C ALA A 235 -2.71 -0.51 50.60
N GLU A 236 -2.27 -1.75 50.84
CA GLU A 236 -2.20 -2.37 52.18
C GLU A 236 -0.77 -2.75 52.61
N ILE A 237 0.27 -2.23 51.94
CA ILE A 237 1.68 -2.29 52.37
C ILE A 237 2.18 -0.86 52.56
#